data_AF-A0A2V8E6R4-F1
#
_entry.id   AF-A0A2V8E6R4-F1
#
_cell.length_a   1.000
_cell.length_b   1.000
_cell.length_c   1.000
_cell.angle_alpha   90.00
_cell.angle_beta   90.00
_cell.angle_gamma   90.00
#
_symmetry.space_group_name_H-M   'P 1'
#
loop_
_entity.id
_entity.type
_entity.pdbx_description
1 polymer ?
#
loop_
_entity_poly.entity_id
_entity_poly.type
_entity_poly.pdbx_seq_one_letter_code
_entity_poly.pdbx_strand_id
1 'polypeptide(L)'
;MNDASRIPVSESPRNPGGVSKRSYTTLLGSLLREEGAERSTLERPELAAALVDCAIDHGVASLLRYHLKTNGTWNETPLRFRHAIDQEVRKQSLLELTRREEVRSLSIALSQRDIPSVLLKGAALAYTHYPAPNLRPCDDIDVLVAKPDVQSSEDALRALGYRRKLS
;
A
#
# COMPACT_ATOMS: atom_id res chain seq x y z
N MET A 1 -22.43 -22.38 -17.05
CA MET A 1 -21.13 -22.77 -17.66
C MET A 1 -20.08 -21.79 -17.17
N ASN A 2 -18.93 -22.33 -16.81
CA ASN A 2 -18.03 -21.87 -15.74
C ASN A 2 -17.47 -20.45 -15.88
N ASP A 3 -17.52 -19.74 -14.77
CA ASP A 3 -16.80 -18.51 -14.43
C ASP A 3 -15.32 -18.84 -14.15
N ALA A 4 -14.43 -18.35 -15.02
CA ALA A 4 -12.99 -18.61 -14.96
C ALA A 4 -12.20 -17.30 -15.12
N SER A 5 -12.31 -16.41 -14.14
CA SER A 5 -11.38 -15.28 -14.01
C SER A 5 -11.10 -14.89 -12.55
N ARG A 6 -10.98 -15.87 -11.66
CA ARG A 6 -10.36 -15.66 -10.35
C ARG A 6 -8.84 -15.72 -10.50
N ILE A 7 -8.19 -14.57 -10.41
CA ILE A 7 -6.76 -14.47 -10.11
C ILE A 7 -6.55 -15.17 -8.75
N PRO A 8 -5.64 -16.15 -8.63
CA PRO A 8 -5.46 -16.84 -7.37
C PRO A 8 -4.88 -15.84 -6.35
N VAL A 9 -5.55 -15.74 -5.20
CA VAL A 9 -4.98 -15.15 -3.99
C VAL A 9 -3.70 -15.94 -3.70
N SER A 10 -2.57 -15.25 -3.72
CA SER A 10 -1.27 -15.79 -3.38
C SER A 10 -1.38 -16.55 -2.05
N GLU A 11 -1.21 -17.87 -2.08
CA GLU A 11 -0.97 -18.64 -0.87
C GLU A 11 0.22 -18.01 -0.15
N SER A 12 0.08 -17.77 1.15
CA SER A 12 1.16 -17.27 1.98
C SER A 12 2.40 -18.16 1.82
N PRO A 13 3.60 -17.57 1.71
CA PRO A 13 4.81 -18.36 1.49
C PRO A 13 5.02 -19.29 2.69
N ARG A 14 5.28 -20.57 2.39
CA ARG A 14 5.68 -21.58 3.38
C ARG A 14 6.95 -21.08 4.06
N ASN A 15 6.91 -21.03 5.39
CA ASN A 15 8.01 -20.62 6.27
C ASN A 15 9.31 -21.39 5.93
N PRO A 16 10.29 -20.79 5.24
CA PRO A 16 11.40 -21.55 4.67
C PRO A 16 12.55 -21.80 5.66
N GLY A 17 12.39 -21.48 6.96
CA GLY A 17 13.48 -21.62 7.93
C GLY A 17 13.10 -21.82 9.39
N GLY A 18 11.84 -22.14 9.72
CA GLY A 18 11.39 -22.27 11.11
C GLY A 18 11.40 -20.97 11.91
N VAL A 19 11.63 -19.83 11.24
CA VAL A 19 11.60 -18.50 11.83
C VAL A 19 10.15 -17.99 11.83
N SER A 20 9.63 -17.60 12.99
CA SER A 20 8.23 -17.15 13.10
C SER A 20 7.97 -15.86 12.29
N LYS A 21 6.77 -15.70 11.67
CA LYS A 21 6.33 -14.47 10.97
C LYS A 21 6.54 -13.20 11.82
N ARG A 22 6.49 -13.33 13.15
CA ARG A 22 6.76 -12.25 14.11
C ARG A 22 8.20 -11.71 14.04
N SER A 23 9.17 -12.56 13.74
CA SER A 23 10.60 -12.19 13.66
C SER A 23 10.89 -11.31 12.44
N TYR A 24 10.28 -11.58 11.28
CA TYR A 24 10.43 -10.75 10.09
C TYR A 24 9.76 -9.38 10.22
N THR A 25 8.59 -9.31 10.87
CA THR A 25 7.94 -8.02 11.17
C THR A 25 8.81 -7.16 12.09
N THR A 26 9.44 -7.75 13.12
CA THR A 26 10.38 -7.01 13.99
C THR A 26 11.58 -6.50 13.20
N LEU A 27 12.18 -7.34 12.36
CA LEU A 27 13.32 -6.94 11.53
C LEU A 27 12.95 -5.80 10.55
N LEU A 28 11.81 -5.92 9.88
CA LEU A 28 11.27 -4.88 9.02
C LEU A 28 11.04 -3.57 9.79
N GLY A 29 10.52 -3.66 11.01
CA GLY A 29 10.35 -2.51 11.90
C GLY A 29 11.68 -1.86 12.31
N SER A 30 12.74 -2.64 12.54
CA SER A 30 14.09 -2.10 12.82
C SER A 30 14.72 -1.43 11.60
N LEU A 31 14.53 -2.00 10.40
CA LEU A 31 14.95 -1.40 9.14
C LEU A 31 14.29 -0.04 8.90
N LEU A 32 12.98 0.05 9.13
CA LEU A 32 12.21 1.28 8.93
C LEU A 32 12.49 2.34 10.00
N ARG A 33 12.88 1.93 11.21
CA ARG A 33 13.28 2.85 12.30
C ARG A 33 14.76 3.23 12.26
N GLU A 34 15.49 2.74 11.26
CA GLU A 34 16.93 3.03 11.10
C GLU A 34 17.78 2.51 12.27
N GLU A 35 17.24 1.57 13.05
CA GLU A 35 17.89 0.95 14.21
C GLU A 35 18.94 -0.11 13.82
N GLY A 36 19.26 -0.19 12.52
CA GLY A 36 20.16 -1.18 11.95
C GLY A 36 19.47 -2.53 11.74
N ALA A 37 19.54 -3.06 10.53
CA ALA A 37 19.49 -4.51 10.35
C ALA A 37 20.89 -5.01 10.06
N GLU A 38 21.23 -6.16 10.61
CA GLU A 38 22.45 -6.83 10.23
C GLU A 38 22.38 -7.19 8.75
N ARG A 39 23.29 -6.62 7.96
CA ARG A 39 23.44 -6.84 6.50
C ARG A 39 23.47 -8.32 6.13
N SER A 40 24.05 -9.14 7.01
CA SER A 40 24.07 -10.61 6.96
C SER A 40 22.67 -11.24 6.73
N THR A 41 21.61 -10.58 7.18
CA THR A 41 20.23 -11.07 7.03
C THR A 41 19.73 -10.99 5.60
N LEU A 42 20.10 -9.94 4.86
CA LEU A 42 19.70 -9.77 3.46
C LEU A 42 20.50 -10.69 2.53
N GLU A 43 21.73 -11.04 2.89
CA GLU A 43 22.59 -11.91 2.09
C GLU A 43 22.03 -13.33 1.97
N ARG A 44 21.28 -13.79 2.96
CA ARG A 44 20.59 -15.09 2.97
C ARG A 44 19.35 -15.06 2.08
N PRO A 45 19.30 -15.84 0.96
CA PRO A 45 18.21 -15.77 -0.01
C PRO A 45 16.83 -16.02 0.58
N GLU A 46 16.70 -17.00 1.46
CA GLU A 46 15.46 -17.39 2.11
C GLU A 46 14.92 -16.28 3.03
N LEU A 47 15.81 -15.60 3.76
CA LEU A 47 15.42 -14.52 4.67
C LEU A 47 15.09 -13.24 3.92
N ALA A 48 15.84 -12.94 2.85
CA ALA A 48 15.56 -11.80 1.98
C ALA A 48 14.21 -11.92 1.30
N ALA A 49 13.85 -13.10 0.80
CA ALA A 49 12.53 -13.36 0.21
C ALA A 49 11.42 -13.17 1.25
N ALA A 50 11.55 -13.79 2.43
CA ALA A 50 10.56 -13.67 3.50
C ALA A 50 10.38 -12.21 3.97
N LEU A 51 11.46 -11.41 3.98
CA LEU A 51 11.39 -9.98 4.30
C LEU A 51 10.67 -9.17 3.21
N VAL A 52 10.89 -9.49 1.93
CA VAL A 52 10.14 -8.90 0.82
C VAL A 52 8.66 -9.21 0.97
N ASP A 53 8.31 -10.48 1.16
CA ASP A 53 6.92 -10.90 1.34
C ASP A 53 6.27 -10.19 2.55
N CYS A 54 7.01 -10.08 3.65
CA CYS A 54 6.58 -9.34 4.83
C CYS A 54 6.35 -7.85 4.54
N ALA A 55 7.24 -7.19 3.78
CA ALA A 55 7.10 -5.79 3.39
C ALA A 55 5.91 -5.56 2.46
N ILE A 56 5.61 -6.51 1.57
CA ILE A 56 4.45 -6.49 0.68
C ILE A 56 3.16 -6.67 1.49
N ASP A 57 3.10 -7.71 2.33
CA ASP A 57 1.94 -8.04 3.19
C ASP A 57 1.55 -6.85 4.09
N HIS A 58 2.53 -6.12 4.63
CA HIS A 58 2.29 -4.96 5.49
C HIS A 58 2.12 -3.64 4.71
N GLY A 59 2.22 -3.65 3.38
CA GLY A 59 2.06 -2.45 2.54
C GLY A 59 3.19 -1.42 2.70
N VAL A 60 4.37 -1.83 3.16
CA VAL A 60 5.51 -0.95 3.45
C VAL A 60 6.69 -1.11 2.49
N ALA A 61 6.55 -1.87 1.40
CA ALA A 61 7.63 -2.05 0.41
C ALA A 61 8.13 -0.71 -0.18
N SER A 62 7.22 0.19 -0.56
CA SER A 62 7.56 1.54 -1.03
C SER A 62 8.31 2.36 0.03
N LEU A 63 7.85 2.31 1.28
CA LEU A 63 8.44 3.02 2.39
C LEU A 63 9.85 2.46 2.71
N LEU A 64 9.99 1.13 2.74
CA LEU A 64 11.27 0.44 2.95
C LEU A 64 12.29 0.87 1.89
N ARG A 65 11.90 0.86 0.62
CA ARG A 65 12.76 1.32 -0.47
C ARG A 65 13.18 2.77 -0.30
N TYR A 66 12.25 3.63 0.09
CA TYR A 66 12.52 5.05 0.33
C TYR A 66 13.59 5.21 1.42
N HIS A 67 13.42 4.59 2.60
CA HIS A 67 14.41 4.67 3.68
C HIS A 67 15.77 4.11 3.28
N LEU A 68 15.83 2.92 2.65
CA LEU A 68 17.08 2.34 2.19
C LEU A 68 17.82 3.23 1.19
N LYS A 69 17.09 3.97 0.34
CA LYS A 69 17.70 4.93 -0.59
C LYS A 69 18.19 6.19 0.12
N THR A 70 17.37 6.75 1.00
CA THR A 70 17.71 7.97 1.76
C THR A 70 18.94 7.74 2.64
N ASN A 71 19.08 6.54 3.19
CA ASN A 71 20.18 6.18 4.08
C ASN A 71 21.39 5.56 3.34
N GLY A 72 21.38 5.58 2.00
CA GLY A 72 22.50 5.13 1.16
C GLY A 72 22.70 3.61 1.05
N THR A 73 22.00 2.81 1.85
CA THR A 73 22.20 1.34 1.93
C THR A 73 21.53 0.57 0.79
N TRP A 74 20.66 1.20 -0.01
CA TRP A 74 19.94 0.53 -1.10
C TRP A 74 20.87 -0.23 -2.04
N ASN A 75 21.95 0.39 -2.51
CA ASN A 75 22.86 -0.23 -3.48
C ASN A 75 23.68 -1.38 -2.89
N GLU A 76 23.79 -1.44 -1.56
CA GLU A 76 24.47 -2.51 -0.83
C GLU A 76 23.58 -3.74 -0.60
N THR A 77 22.27 -3.60 -0.83
CA THR A 77 21.33 -4.72 -0.76
C THR A 77 21.45 -5.64 -1.98
N PRO A 78 21.23 -6.96 -1.81
CA PRO A 78 21.33 -7.93 -2.91
C PRO A 78 20.42 -7.57 -4.10
N LEU A 79 20.91 -7.83 -5.32
CA LEU A 79 20.20 -7.46 -6.55
C LEU A 79 18.79 -8.06 -6.63
N ARG A 80 18.63 -9.34 -6.22
CA ARG A 80 17.32 -10.02 -6.18
C ARG A 80 16.31 -9.31 -5.26
N PHE A 81 16.78 -8.83 -4.10
CA PHE A 81 15.95 -8.12 -3.13
C PHE A 81 15.51 -6.77 -3.72
N ARG A 82 16.46 -6.04 -4.30
CA ARG A 82 16.17 -4.78 -4.99
C ARG A 82 15.16 -4.95 -6.11
N HIS A 83 15.32 -5.99 -6.93
CA HIS A 83 14.43 -6.26 -8.06
C HIS A 83 12.99 -6.51 -7.59
N ALA A 84 12.81 -7.36 -6.58
CA ALA A 84 11.48 -7.69 -6.06
C ALA A 84 10.79 -6.46 -5.43
N ILE A 85 11.51 -5.68 -4.63
CA ILE A 85 10.99 -4.42 -4.06
C ILE A 85 10.69 -3.41 -5.18
N ASP A 86 11.59 -3.20 -6.15
CA ASP A 86 11.36 -2.27 -7.26
C ASP A 86 10.15 -2.69 -8.11
N GLN A 87 9.89 -3.98 -8.30
CA GLN A 87 8.69 -4.47 -8.99
C GLN A 87 7.42 -4.10 -8.24
N GLU A 88 7.37 -4.34 -6.93
CA GLU A 88 6.21 -3.96 -6.12
C GLU A 88 6.02 -2.44 -6.09
N VAL A 89 7.09 -1.66 -5.92
CA VAL A 89 6.99 -0.19 -5.91
C VAL A 89 6.44 0.35 -7.22
N ARG A 90 6.86 -0.20 -8.37
CA ARG A 90 6.28 0.20 -9.68
C ARG A 90 4.79 -0.08 -9.73
N LYS A 91 4.36 -1.27 -9.29
CA LYS A 91 2.94 -1.63 -9.23
C LYS A 91 2.16 -0.67 -8.32
N GLN A 92 2.66 -0.38 -7.13
CA GLN A 92 2.02 0.56 -6.19
C GLN A 92 1.95 1.98 -6.75
N SER A 93 2.99 2.45 -7.46
CA SER A 93 2.95 3.75 -8.14
C SER A 93 1.89 3.81 -9.23
N LEU A 94 1.67 2.74 -10.00
CA LEU A 94 0.60 2.69 -11.01
C LEU A 94 -0.80 2.67 -10.37
N LEU A 95 -0.98 1.88 -9.32
CA LEU A 95 -2.24 1.86 -8.56
C LEU A 95 -2.54 3.23 -7.95
N GLU A 96 -1.52 3.92 -7.45
CA GLU A 96 -1.66 5.26 -6.90
C GLU A 96 -2.10 6.30 -7.93
N LEU A 97 -1.64 6.21 -9.18
CA LEU A 97 -2.13 7.10 -10.24
C LEU A 97 -3.63 6.94 -10.47
N THR A 98 -4.12 5.70 -10.43
CA THR A 98 -5.56 5.41 -10.54
C THR A 98 -6.30 5.95 -9.33
N ARG A 99 -5.81 5.66 -8.12
CA ARG A 99 -6.42 6.13 -6.87
C ARG A 99 -6.49 7.65 -6.78
N ARG A 100 -5.46 8.35 -7.24
CA ARG A 100 -5.44 9.81 -7.30
C ARG A 100 -6.55 10.36 -8.18
N GLU A 101 -6.82 9.72 -9.32
CA GLU A 101 -7.90 10.12 -10.20
C GLU A 101 -9.28 9.83 -9.58
N GLU A 102 -9.42 8.74 -8.83
CA GLU A 102 -10.65 8.44 -8.08
C GLU A 102 -10.91 9.47 -6.97
N VAL A 103 -9.89 9.81 -6.18
CA VAL A 103 -10.00 10.86 -5.14
C VAL A 103 -10.37 12.20 -5.78
N ARG A 104 -9.75 12.54 -6.91
CA ARG A 104 -10.06 13.77 -7.66
C ARG A 104 -11.51 13.78 -8.15
N SER A 105 -11.92 12.71 -8.83
CA SER A 105 -13.27 12.58 -9.39
C SER A 105 -14.34 12.65 -8.30
N LEU A 106 -14.11 11.95 -7.18
CA LEU A 106 -14.98 11.98 -6.01
C LEU A 106 -15.07 13.39 -5.42
N SER A 107 -13.93 14.05 -5.22
CA SER A 107 -13.88 15.40 -4.65
C SER A 107 -14.65 16.41 -5.51
N ILE A 108 -14.50 16.34 -6.84
CA ILE A 108 -15.25 17.18 -7.77
C ILE A 108 -16.75 16.88 -7.68
N ALA A 109 -17.15 15.61 -7.67
CA ALA A 109 -18.56 15.22 -7.66
C ALA A 109 -19.29 15.63 -6.37
N LEU A 110 -18.61 15.59 -5.22
CA LEU A 110 -19.15 16.08 -3.94
C LEU A 110 -19.19 17.61 -3.92
N SER A 111 -18.13 18.27 -4.39
CA SER A 111 -18.07 19.74 -4.45
C SER A 111 -19.14 20.33 -5.36
N GLN A 112 -19.45 19.71 -6.50
CA GLN A 112 -20.51 20.16 -7.42
C GLN A 112 -21.93 20.08 -6.82
N ARG A 113 -22.09 19.36 -5.72
CA ARG A 113 -23.35 19.22 -4.99
C ARG A 113 -23.34 19.99 -3.67
N ASP A 114 -22.33 20.85 -3.47
CA ASP A 114 -22.10 21.61 -2.24
C ASP A 114 -22.01 20.73 -0.99
N ILE A 115 -21.50 19.49 -1.13
CA ILE A 115 -21.33 18.54 -0.02
C ILE A 115 -19.94 18.74 0.59
N PRO A 116 -19.82 19.26 1.82
CA PRO A 116 -18.56 19.32 2.52
C PRO A 116 -18.07 17.89 2.81
N SER A 117 -16.82 17.61 2.45
CA SER A 117 -16.23 16.29 2.65
C SER A 117 -14.80 16.38 3.17
N VAL A 118 -14.41 15.39 3.96
CA VAL A 118 -13.06 15.26 4.52
C VAL A 118 -12.51 13.91 4.13
N LEU A 119 -11.39 13.90 3.40
CA LEU A 119 -10.62 12.68 3.14
C LEU A 119 -9.98 12.22 4.44
N LEU A 120 -10.06 10.93 4.75
CA LEU A 120 -9.56 10.36 6.00
C LEU A 120 -8.43 9.34 5.79
N LYS A 121 -7.86 8.94 6.94
CA LYS A 121 -6.93 7.82 7.11
C LYS A 121 -5.77 7.83 6.12
N GLY A 122 -5.49 6.68 5.51
CA GLY A 122 -4.31 6.48 4.69
C GLY A 122 -4.30 7.39 3.46
N ALA A 123 -5.44 7.57 2.79
CA ALA A 123 -5.54 8.43 1.61
C ALA A 123 -5.20 9.89 1.97
N ALA A 124 -5.72 10.41 3.08
CA ALA A 124 -5.38 11.75 3.55
C ALA A 124 -3.89 11.88 3.88
N LEU A 125 -3.35 10.92 4.64
CA LEU A 125 -1.95 10.93 5.06
C LEU A 125 -0.98 10.80 3.87
N ALA A 126 -1.32 10.00 2.85
CA ALA A 126 -0.52 9.84 1.64
C ALA A 126 -0.24 11.17 0.93
N TYR A 127 -1.23 12.06 0.86
CA TYR A 127 -1.08 13.37 0.19
C TYR A 127 -0.54 14.49 1.08
N THR A 128 -0.55 14.32 2.41
CA THR A 128 -0.25 15.41 3.36
C THR A 128 0.99 15.18 4.23
N HIS A 129 1.36 13.93 4.50
CA HIS A 129 2.41 13.58 5.46
C HIS A 129 3.55 12.75 4.85
N TYR A 130 3.37 12.18 3.66
CA TYR A 130 4.42 11.42 2.97
C TYR A 130 5.04 12.26 1.84
N PRO A 131 6.36 12.14 1.60
CA PRO A 131 7.02 12.82 0.48
C PRO A 131 6.45 12.46 -0.90
N ALA A 132 5.87 11.26 -1.02
CA ALA A 132 5.13 10.83 -2.19
C ALA A 132 3.97 9.91 -1.77
N PRO A 133 2.79 9.98 -2.43
CA PRO A 133 1.61 9.23 -2.00
C PRO A 133 1.77 7.72 -2.02
N ASN A 134 2.54 7.18 -2.98
CA ASN A 134 2.78 5.74 -3.11
C ASN A 134 3.63 5.15 -1.96
N LEU A 135 4.20 5.99 -1.09
CA LEU A 135 4.87 5.57 0.14
C LEU A 135 3.88 5.16 1.24
N ARG A 136 2.60 5.51 1.07
CA ARG A 136 1.50 5.07 1.91
C ARG A 136 0.41 4.39 1.05
N PRO A 137 0.66 3.16 0.57
CA PRO A 137 -0.38 2.36 -0.06
C PRO A 137 -1.62 2.25 0.83
N CYS A 138 -2.79 2.37 0.23
CA CYS A 138 -4.09 2.28 0.89
C CYS A 138 -5.00 1.41 0.05
N ASP A 139 -5.76 0.50 0.63
CA ASP A 139 -6.65 -0.37 -0.15
C ASP A 139 -7.97 0.31 -0.51
N ASP A 140 -8.39 1.27 0.31
CA ASP A 140 -9.65 2.01 0.20
C ASP A 140 -9.45 3.53 0.32
N ILE A 141 -10.53 4.25 -0.02
CA ILE A 141 -10.66 5.70 0.14
C ILE A 141 -11.78 5.94 1.14
N ASP A 142 -11.43 6.49 2.30
CA ASP A 142 -12.40 6.90 3.30
C ASP A 142 -12.73 8.39 3.16
N VAL A 143 -14.02 8.70 3.03
CA VAL A 143 -14.51 10.07 3.01
C VAL A 143 -15.58 10.26 4.08
N LEU A 144 -15.41 11.29 4.90
CA LEU A 144 -16.39 11.71 5.89
C LEU A 144 -17.26 12.82 5.31
N VAL A 145 -18.57 12.66 5.44
CA VAL A 145 -19.60 13.66 5.10
C VAL A 145 -20.54 13.84 6.28
N ALA A 146 -21.27 14.95 6.32
CA ALA A 146 -22.28 15.14 7.35
C ALA A 146 -23.43 14.14 7.15
N LYS A 147 -24.05 13.70 8.26
CA LYS A 147 -25.14 12.72 8.24
C LYS A 147 -26.30 13.09 7.28
N PRO A 148 -26.74 14.36 7.19
CA PRO A 148 -27.79 14.74 6.23
C PRO A 148 -27.39 14.55 4.76
N ASP A 149 -26.09 14.59 4.45
CA ASP A 149 -25.58 14.53 3.08
C ASP A 149 -25.27 13.11 2.58
N VAL A 150 -25.45 12.10 3.43
CA VAL A 150 -25.13 10.70 3.10
C VAL A 150 -25.85 10.25 1.83
N GLN A 151 -27.15 10.53 1.71
CA GLN A 151 -27.93 10.11 0.54
C GLN A 151 -27.42 10.80 -0.74
N SER A 152 -27.22 12.11 -0.69
CA SER A 152 -26.68 12.90 -1.81
C SER A 152 -25.26 12.46 -2.20
N SER A 153 -24.45 12.05 -1.21
CA SER A 153 -23.10 11.52 -1.43
C SER A 153 -23.14 10.15 -2.11
N GLU A 154 -24.05 9.27 -1.71
CA GLU A 154 -24.27 8.00 -2.41
C GLU A 154 -24.74 8.21 -3.85
N ASP A 155 -25.61 9.19 -4.10
CA ASP A 155 -26.05 9.55 -5.45
C ASP A 155 -24.89 10.06 -6.32
N ALA A 156 -23.99 10.86 -5.73
CA ALA A 156 -22.77 11.30 -6.39
C ALA A 156 -21.86 10.11 -6.77
N LEU A 157 -21.66 9.17 -5.84
CA LEU A 157 -20.89 7.95 -6.07
C LEU A 157 -21.52 7.07 -7.15
N ARG A 158 -22.85 6.88 -7.12
CA ARG A 158 -23.58 6.13 -8.16
C ARG A 158 -23.41 6.76 -9.54
N ALA A 159 -23.46 8.09 -9.63
CA ALA A 159 -23.25 8.81 -10.89
C ALA A 159 -21.83 8.64 -11.46
N LEU A 160 -20.83 8.44 -10.59
CA LEU A 160 -19.46 8.09 -10.97
C LEU A 160 -19.28 6.59 -11.33
N GLY A 161 -20.34 5.77 -11.23
CA GLY A 161 -20.31 4.35 -11.56
C GLY A 161 -20.02 3.41 -10.38
N TYR A 162 -19.88 3.95 -9.16
CA TYR A 162 -19.71 3.13 -7.98
C TYR A 162 -20.99 2.38 -7.62
N ARG A 163 -20.83 1.15 -7.11
CA ARG A 163 -21.93 0.34 -6.60
C ARG A 163 -21.73 0.07 -5.13
N ARG A 164 -22.83 0.14 -4.37
CA ARG A 164 -22.84 -0.31 -2.99
C ARG A 164 -22.56 -1.81 -2.98
N LYS A 165 -21.49 -2.21 -2.30
CA LYS A 165 -21.23 -3.62 -2.01
C LYS A 165 -22.27 -4.07 -0.98
N LEU A 166 -23.18 -4.95 -1.39
CA LEU A 166 -24.08 -5.63 -0.46
C LEU A 166 -23.24 -6.63 0.33
N SER A 167 -23.20 -6.45 1.65
CA SER A 167 -22.60 -7.40 2.62
C SER A 167 -23.59 -8.48 2.96
#